data_AF-A0A0P1G085-F1
#
_entry.id   AF-A0A0P1G085-F1
#
_cell.length_a   1.000
_cell.length_b   1.000
_cell.length_c   1.000
_cell.angle_alpha   90.00
_cell.angle_beta   90.00
_cell.angle_gamma   90.00
#
_symmetry.space_group_name_H-M   'P 1'
#
loop_
_entity.id
_entity.type
_entity.pdbx_description
1 polymer ?
#
loop_
_entity_poly.entity_id
_entity_poly.type
_entity_poly.pdbx_seq_one_letter_code
_entity_poly.pdbx_strand_id
1 'polypeptide(L)'
;MAGLGAVTGFFSGIVFLVVLLVVQPLDLSLLPRRMWMHQVTIQWVLVAFGASALCVGVIWFQIKAFSKPTPQPVSRRTKASIAPATPTAMPSVPGAVWVFSTVSEYISRRIDPEVEPPDFLELIRRNRKGEDIAADAFPRSFILRGQRVPRDILHGNFLFVSRDIADILADFDLGRSQLIPLDGMYRGRDRTKLDKDYFILTFASSKTVFSPEGSNPAAIRQSVPDIPWWKLFIADFPDGSFAVTEDALEGADFWSDPTTPVGMLYMSEHLKAALDAQGIGKKMGFKRCRVVRSD
;
A
#
# COMPACT_ATOMS: atom_id res chain seq x y z
N MET A 1 -21.93 -35.70 5.39
CA MET A 1 -23.11 -35.30 4.59
C MET A 1 -24.36 -35.16 5.48
N ALA A 2 -24.33 -34.32 6.52
CA ALA A 2 -25.44 -34.18 7.47
C ALA A 2 -26.07 -32.76 7.50
N GLY A 3 -25.66 -31.87 6.57
CA GLY A 3 -26.07 -30.45 6.58
C GLY A 3 -27.04 -30.01 5.49
N LEU A 4 -27.33 -30.84 4.49
CA LEU A 4 -28.19 -30.43 3.37
C LEU A 4 -29.70 -30.49 3.69
N GLY A 5 -30.11 -31.36 4.62
CA GLY A 5 -31.53 -31.55 4.98
C GLY A 5 -32.16 -30.42 5.78
N ALA A 6 -31.36 -29.63 6.51
CA ALA A 6 -31.88 -28.52 7.32
C ALA A 6 -32.20 -27.27 6.49
N VAL A 7 -31.53 -27.08 5.35
CA VAL A 7 -31.70 -25.88 4.50
C VAL A 7 -32.98 -26.00 3.65
N THR A 8 -33.32 -27.19 3.15
CA THR A 8 -34.53 -27.40 2.34
C THR A 8 -35.83 -27.23 3.16
N GLY A 9 -35.82 -27.61 4.44
CA GLY A 9 -36.98 -27.43 5.34
C GLY A 9 -37.29 -25.96 5.65
N PHE A 10 -36.26 -25.11 5.81
CA PHE A 10 -36.44 -23.70 6.18
C PHE A 10 -37.01 -22.86 5.03
N PHE A 11 -36.60 -23.14 3.78
CA PHE A 11 -37.12 -22.43 2.61
C PHE A 11 -38.58 -22.78 2.29
N SER A 12 -38.99 -24.04 2.49
CA SER A 12 -40.38 -24.47 2.30
C SER A 12 -41.34 -23.72 3.24
N GLY A 13 -40.94 -23.54 4.51
CA GLY A 13 -41.74 -22.82 5.50
C GLY A 13 -41.93 -21.32 5.19
N ILE A 14 -40.89 -20.65 4.70
CA ILE A 14 -40.96 -19.20 4.36
C ILE A 14 -41.84 -18.96 3.13
N VAL A 15 -41.75 -19.82 2.09
CA VAL A 15 -42.61 -19.71 0.91
C VAL A 15 -44.08 -19.92 1.31
N PHE A 16 -44.36 -20.89 2.18
CA PHE A 16 -45.72 -21.14 2.67
C PHE A 16 -46.26 -19.96 3.50
N LEU A 17 -45.42 -19.33 4.33
CA LEU A 17 -45.79 -18.17 5.14
C LEU A 17 -46.07 -16.92 4.29
N VAL A 18 -45.27 -16.68 3.24
CA VAL A 18 -45.47 -15.55 2.31
C VAL A 18 -46.74 -15.73 1.47
N VAL A 19 -47.04 -16.96 1.03
CA VAL A 19 -48.30 -17.27 0.34
C VAL A 19 -49.50 -17.05 1.29
N LEU A 20 -49.41 -17.43 2.56
CA LEU A 20 -50.47 -17.21 3.54
C LEU A 20 -50.66 -15.73 3.94
N LEU A 21 -49.59 -14.93 3.94
CA LEU A 21 -49.66 -13.50 4.26
C LEU A 21 -50.14 -12.64 3.09
N VAL A 22 -49.83 -13.03 1.85
CA VAL A 22 -50.28 -12.30 0.64
C VAL A 22 -51.71 -12.70 0.25
N VAL A 23 -52.13 -13.92 0.58
CA VAL A 23 -53.50 -14.42 0.37
C VAL A 23 -54.30 -14.34 1.66
N GLN A 24 -54.42 -13.13 2.22
CA GLN A 24 -55.55 -12.85 3.11
C GLN A 24 -56.81 -12.80 2.21
N PRO A 25 -57.91 -13.48 2.56
CA PRO A 25 -59.15 -13.39 1.79
C PRO A 25 -59.70 -11.97 1.94
N LEU A 26 -59.36 -11.08 1.00
CA LEU A 26 -60.10 -9.85 0.82
C LEU A 26 -61.52 -10.23 0.43
N ASP A 27 -62.52 -9.64 1.10
CA ASP A 27 -63.92 -9.81 0.72
C ASP A 27 -64.17 -9.08 -0.61
N LEU A 28 -63.97 -9.81 -1.70
CA LEU A 28 -64.07 -9.31 -3.07
C LEU A 28 -65.51 -8.99 -3.49
N SER A 29 -66.50 -9.30 -2.63
CA SER A 29 -67.92 -9.02 -2.90
C SER A 29 -68.24 -7.51 -2.93
N LEU A 30 -67.38 -6.67 -2.34
CA LEU A 30 -67.59 -5.22 -2.22
C LEU A 30 -66.98 -4.39 -3.35
N LEU A 31 -66.26 -5.00 -4.30
CA LEU A 31 -65.57 -4.26 -5.36
C LEU A 31 -66.33 -4.28 -6.70
N PRO A 32 -66.38 -3.14 -7.43
CA PRO A 32 -66.93 -3.10 -8.78
C PRO A 32 -66.18 -4.07 -9.71
N ARG A 33 -66.89 -4.81 -10.57
CA ARG A 33 -66.31 -5.81 -11.51
C ARG A 33 -65.10 -5.31 -12.31
N ARG A 34 -65.02 -4.01 -12.63
CA ARG A 34 -63.88 -3.41 -13.33
C ARG A 34 -62.60 -3.31 -12.48
N MET A 35 -62.70 -3.19 -11.16
CA MET A 35 -61.54 -3.18 -10.25
C MET A 35 -61.01 -4.58 -9.96
N TRP A 36 -61.83 -5.61 -10.15
CA TRP A 36 -61.47 -7.01 -9.89
C TRP A 36 -60.29 -7.48 -10.74
N MET A 37 -60.31 -7.19 -12.05
CA MET A 37 -59.19 -7.58 -12.94
C MET A 37 -57.88 -6.88 -12.57
N HIS A 38 -57.92 -5.58 -12.25
CA HIS A 38 -56.70 -4.84 -11.88
C HIS A 38 -56.07 -5.37 -10.59
N GLN A 39 -56.88 -5.69 -9.59
CA GLN A 39 -56.36 -6.20 -8.32
C GLN A 39 -55.77 -7.61 -8.48
N VAL A 40 -56.42 -8.48 -9.26
CA VAL A 40 -55.88 -9.80 -9.60
C VAL A 40 -54.56 -9.67 -10.37
N THR A 41 -54.48 -8.77 -11.36
CA THR A 41 -53.23 -8.53 -12.09
C THR A 41 -52.11 -8.03 -11.17
N ILE A 42 -52.40 -7.09 -10.26
CA ILE A 42 -51.40 -6.58 -9.31
C ILE A 42 -50.89 -7.69 -8.38
N GLN A 43 -51.77 -8.55 -7.87
CA GLN A 43 -51.37 -9.68 -7.03
C GLN A 43 -50.49 -10.67 -7.80
N TRP A 44 -50.82 -11.00 -9.04
CA TRP A 44 -49.98 -11.88 -9.88
C TRP A 44 -48.62 -11.27 -10.20
N VAL A 45 -48.55 -9.97 -10.46
CA VAL A 45 -47.28 -9.26 -10.68
C VAL A 45 -46.42 -9.30 -9.41
N LEU A 46 -46.99 -9.04 -8.24
CA LEU A 46 -46.26 -9.09 -6.98
C LEU A 46 -45.74 -10.51 -6.66
N VAL A 47 -46.54 -11.55 -6.94
CA VAL A 47 -46.11 -12.95 -6.81
C VAL A 47 -44.96 -13.26 -7.77
N ALA A 48 -45.03 -12.83 -9.03
CA ALA A 48 -43.99 -13.04 -10.03
C ALA A 48 -42.67 -12.33 -9.67
N PHE A 49 -42.74 -11.09 -9.17
CA PHE A 49 -41.56 -10.35 -8.70
C PHE A 49 -40.95 -10.98 -7.43
N GLY A 50 -41.78 -11.40 -6.48
CA GLY A 50 -41.33 -12.08 -5.27
C GLY A 50 -40.63 -13.41 -5.56
N ALA A 51 -41.19 -14.23 -6.46
CA ALA A 51 -40.57 -15.48 -6.90
C ALA A 51 -39.23 -15.26 -7.61
N SER A 52 -39.13 -14.21 -8.45
CA SER A 52 -37.89 -13.86 -9.15
C SER A 52 -36.78 -13.41 -8.20
N ALA A 53 -37.12 -12.58 -7.19
CA ALA A 53 -36.16 -12.13 -6.18
C ALA A 53 -35.62 -13.30 -5.34
N LEU A 54 -36.46 -14.27 -4.99
CA LEU A 54 -36.06 -15.49 -4.29
C LEU A 54 -35.13 -16.36 -5.16
N CYS A 55 -35.45 -16.53 -6.45
CA CYS A 55 -34.58 -17.27 -7.38
C CYS A 55 -33.19 -16.62 -7.51
N VAL A 56 -33.12 -15.30 -7.65
CA VAL A 56 -31.83 -14.58 -7.71
C VAL A 56 -31.06 -14.71 -6.40
N GLY A 57 -31.73 -14.61 -5.25
CA GLY A 57 -31.11 -14.80 -3.94
C GLY A 57 -30.52 -16.20 -3.74
N VAL A 58 -31.26 -17.24 -4.15
CA VAL A 58 -30.79 -18.64 -4.09
C VAL A 58 -29.60 -18.87 -5.02
N ILE A 59 -29.66 -18.36 -6.27
CA ILE A 59 -28.55 -18.45 -7.22
C ILE A 59 -27.31 -17.74 -6.67
N TRP A 60 -27.46 -16.53 -6.12
CA TRP A 60 -26.36 -15.78 -5.54
C TRP A 60 -25.75 -16.48 -4.31
N PHE A 61 -26.59 -17.06 -3.44
CA PHE A 61 -26.13 -17.83 -2.29
C PHE A 61 -25.38 -19.11 -2.70
N GLN A 62 -25.88 -19.84 -3.71
CA GLN A 62 -25.20 -21.00 -4.28
C GLN A 62 -23.86 -20.61 -4.90
N ILE A 63 -23.81 -19.55 -5.72
CA ILE A 63 -22.55 -19.04 -6.29
C ILE A 63 -21.56 -18.71 -5.17
N LYS A 64 -21.99 -18.01 -4.11
CA LYS A 64 -21.11 -17.65 -3.00
C LYS A 64 -20.65 -18.85 -2.16
N ALA A 65 -21.49 -19.87 -2.03
CA ALA A 65 -21.15 -21.13 -1.36
C ALA A 65 -20.11 -21.93 -2.14
N PHE A 66 -20.20 -21.97 -3.47
CA PHE A 66 -19.23 -22.60 -4.37
C PHE A 66 -17.98 -21.75 -4.64
N SER A 67 -18.04 -20.43 -4.40
CA SER A 67 -16.90 -19.51 -4.55
C SER A 67 -15.93 -19.51 -3.38
N LYS A 68 -16.22 -20.23 -2.28
CA LYS A 68 -15.23 -20.41 -1.23
C LYS A 68 -14.13 -21.29 -1.82
N PRO A 69 -12.91 -20.77 -2.05
CA PRO A 69 -11.83 -21.60 -2.54
C PRO A 69 -11.68 -22.75 -1.54
N THR A 70 -11.81 -23.99 -2.02
CA THR A 70 -11.40 -25.15 -1.25
C THR A 70 -10.02 -24.82 -0.72
N PRO A 71 -9.79 -24.81 0.60
CA PRO A 71 -8.45 -24.58 1.11
C PRO A 71 -7.62 -25.67 0.47
N GLN A 72 -6.78 -25.30 -0.50
CA GLN A 72 -5.77 -26.22 -0.97
C GLN A 72 -5.06 -26.67 0.30
N PRO A 73 -4.76 -27.97 0.45
CA PRO A 73 -3.88 -28.39 1.51
C PRO A 73 -2.66 -27.50 1.34
N VAL A 74 -2.49 -26.57 2.28
CA VAL A 74 -1.27 -25.78 2.38
C VAL A 74 -0.26 -26.88 2.55
N SER A 75 0.43 -27.24 1.45
CA SER A 75 1.59 -28.07 1.57
C SER A 75 2.39 -27.27 2.57
N ARG A 76 2.56 -27.83 3.77
CA ARG A 76 3.71 -27.51 4.57
C ARG A 76 4.84 -27.90 3.64
N ARG A 77 5.21 -26.97 2.76
CA ARG A 77 6.57 -26.77 2.35
C ARG A 77 7.21 -26.56 3.70
N THR A 78 7.63 -27.66 4.31
CA THR A 78 8.73 -27.68 5.26
C THR A 78 9.66 -26.64 4.67
N LYS A 79 9.82 -25.51 5.37
CA LYS A 79 10.94 -24.63 5.12
C LYS A 79 12.12 -25.59 5.27
N ALA A 80 12.53 -26.20 4.17
CA ALA A 80 13.84 -26.78 4.07
C ALA A 80 14.68 -25.60 4.49
N SER A 81 15.28 -25.74 5.67
CA SER A 81 16.26 -24.82 6.17
C SER A 81 17.36 -24.84 5.12
N ILE A 82 17.19 -24.02 4.08
CA ILE A 82 18.28 -23.64 3.21
C ILE A 82 19.14 -22.87 4.18
N ALA A 83 20.13 -23.57 4.75
CA ALA A 83 21.17 -22.93 5.52
C ALA A 83 21.66 -21.79 4.62
N PRO A 84 21.54 -20.52 5.05
CA PRO A 84 21.97 -19.42 4.23
C PRO A 84 23.42 -19.71 3.86
N ALA A 85 23.70 -19.81 2.56
CA ALA A 85 25.06 -19.92 2.08
C ALA A 85 25.82 -18.78 2.77
N THR A 86 26.82 -19.12 3.56
CA THR A 86 27.60 -18.11 4.28
C THR A 86 28.25 -17.27 3.20
N PRO A 87 27.86 -15.99 3.04
CA PRO A 87 28.43 -15.16 2.00
C PRO A 87 29.94 -15.13 2.21
N THR A 88 30.70 -15.35 1.13
CA THR A 88 32.15 -15.25 1.14
C THR A 88 32.55 -13.94 1.81
N ALA A 89 33.35 -14.03 2.87
CA ALA A 89 33.67 -12.89 3.73
C ALA A 89 34.51 -11.87 2.95
N MET A 90 33.85 -10.90 2.32
CA MET A 90 34.49 -9.71 1.76
C MET A 90 35.04 -8.86 2.92
N PRO A 91 36.24 -8.28 2.80
CA PRO A 91 36.79 -7.40 3.83
C PRO A 91 35.86 -6.19 4.02
N SER A 92 35.36 -5.99 5.24
CA SER A 92 34.48 -4.86 5.57
C SER A 92 35.26 -3.61 5.91
N VAL A 93 34.86 -2.47 5.33
CA VAL A 93 35.42 -1.15 5.67
C VAL A 93 34.72 -0.59 6.93
N PRO A 94 35.44 0.09 7.85
CA PRO A 94 34.81 0.77 8.97
C PRO A 94 33.83 1.84 8.48
N GLY A 95 32.59 1.78 8.96
CA GLY A 95 31.51 2.67 8.53
C GLY A 95 30.16 1.96 8.64
N ALA A 96 29.09 2.73 8.49
CA ALA A 96 27.76 2.18 8.45
C ALA A 96 26.85 3.04 7.59
N VAL A 97 26.11 2.36 6.72
CA VAL A 97 25.06 2.92 5.89
C VAL A 97 23.80 2.16 6.25
N TRP A 98 22.67 2.86 6.29
CA TRP A 98 21.37 2.27 6.59
C TRP A 98 20.47 2.36 5.38
N VAL A 99 19.70 1.31 5.13
CA VAL A 99 18.67 1.27 4.09
C VAL A 99 17.30 1.05 4.73
N PHE A 100 16.27 1.69 4.18
CA PHE A 100 14.88 1.38 4.51
C PHE A 100 14.00 1.48 3.27
N SER A 101 12.83 0.84 3.37
CA SER A 101 11.81 0.86 2.32
C SER A 101 10.61 1.67 2.76
N THR A 102 10.17 2.60 1.92
CA THR A 102 8.91 3.32 2.05
C THR A 102 7.74 2.59 1.38
N VAL A 103 8.00 1.44 0.76
CA VAL A 103 7.06 0.75 -0.15
C VAL A 103 5.93 0.03 0.59
N SER A 104 6.05 -0.21 1.90
CA SER A 104 5.04 -0.98 2.65
C SER A 104 3.68 -0.28 2.73
N GLU A 105 3.61 1.04 2.44
CA GLU A 105 2.38 1.81 2.59
C GLU A 105 2.14 2.80 1.47
N TYR A 106 1.86 2.27 0.28
CA TYR A 106 1.38 3.07 -0.84
C TYR A 106 0.08 3.81 -0.45
N ILE A 107 0.14 5.14 -0.36
CA ILE A 107 -1.08 5.94 -0.37
C ILE A 107 -1.60 5.91 -1.80
N SER A 108 -2.63 5.11 -2.07
CA SER A 108 -3.32 5.18 -3.35
C SER A 108 -3.95 6.57 -3.49
N ARG A 109 -3.53 7.34 -4.49
CA ARG A 109 -4.10 8.67 -4.74
C ARG A 109 -4.50 8.85 -6.20
N ARG A 110 -5.66 9.48 -6.36
CA ARG A 110 -5.85 10.59 -7.30
C ARG A 110 -5.54 11.86 -6.51
N ILE A 111 -4.74 12.77 -7.06
CA ILE A 111 -4.75 14.15 -6.57
C ILE A 111 -6.11 14.73 -6.95
N ASP A 112 -6.50 15.84 -6.33
CA ASP A 112 -7.67 16.57 -6.79
C ASP A 112 -7.46 16.90 -8.28
N PRO A 113 -8.23 16.34 -9.23
CA PRO A 113 -7.98 16.53 -10.65
C PRO A 113 -8.09 18.01 -11.07
N GLU A 114 -8.74 18.85 -10.26
CA GLU A 114 -8.79 20.30 -10.46
C GLU A 114 -7.47 21.02 -10.10
N VAL A 115 -6.55 20.33 -9.41
CA VAL A 115 -5.27 20.85 -8.91
C VAL A 115 -4.06 20.07 -9.46
N GLU A 116 -4.29 19.05 -10.31
CA GLU A 116 -3.20 18.33 -10.96
C GLU A 116 -2.56 19.22 -12.03
N PRO A 117 -1.29 19.64 -11.90
CA PRO A 117 -0.62 20.33 -12.99
C PRO A 117 -0.59 19.42 -14.23
N PRO A 118 -0.66 19.96 -15.46
CA PRO A 118 -0.73 19.18 -16.69
C PRO A 118 0.38 18.10 -16.79
N ASP A 119 1.54 18.38 -16.20
CA ASP A 119 2.72 17.52 -16.23
C ASP A 119 2.98 16.77 -14.92
N PHE A 120 1.95 16.55 -14.09
CA PHE A 120 2.11 15.96 -12.77
C PHE A 120 2.79 14.58 -12.77
N LEU A 121 2.44 13.72 -13.73
CA LEU A 121 3.10 12.41 -13.88
C LEU A 121 4.58 12.55 -14.25
N GLU A 122 4.92 13.57 -15.04
CA GLU A 122 6.29 13.82 -15.43
C GLU A 122 7.09 14.36 -14.25
N LEU A 123 6.53 15.29 -13.47
CA LEU A 123 7.11 15.75 -12.21
C LEU A 123 7.46 14.57 -11.27
N ILE A 124 6.55 13.59 -11.14
CA ILE A 124 6.80 12.39 -10.33
C ILE A 124 7.97 11.57 -10.89
N ARG A 125 8.00 11.35 -12.21
CA ARG A 125 9.07 10.58 -12.86
C ARG A 125 10.41 11.25 -12.66
N ARG A 126 10.49 12.56 -12.92
CA ARG A 126 11.71 13.37 -12.75
C ARG A 126 12.18 13.35 -11.30
N ASN A 127 11.28 13.54 -10.32
CA ASN A 127 11.65 13.47 -8.91
C ASN A 127 12.15 12.08 -8.52
N ARG A 128 11.51 11.00 -9.00
CA ARG A 128 11.95 9.62 -8.74
C ARG A 128 13.28 9.25 -9.41
N LYS A 129 13.64 9.92 -10.51
CA LYS A 129 14.96 9.80 -11.15
C LYS A 129 16.05 10.60 -10.44
N GLY A 130 15.67 11.43 -9.45
CA GLY A 130 16.59 12.32 -8.76
C GLY A 130 17.07 13.49 -9.59
N GLU A 131 16.24 13.97 -10.52
CA GLU A 131 16.47 15.25 -11.18
C GLU A 131 16.30 16.39 -10.18
N ASP A 132 17.09 17.45 -10.35
CA ASP A 132 16.92 18.69 -9.60
C ASP A 132 15.73 19.46 -10.17
N ILE A 133 14.73 19.70 -9.33
CA ILE A 133 13.45 20.29 -9.71
C ILE A 133 13.21 21.47 -8.78
N ALA A 134 12.86 22.61 -9.37
CA ALA A 134 12.55 23.82 -8.61
C ALA A 134 11.40 23.57 -7.62
N ALA A 135 11.54 24.09 -6.40
CA ALA A 135 10.60 23.84 -5.31
C ALA A 135 9.18 24.37 -5.58
N ASP A 136 9.03 25.37 -6.45
CA ASP A 136 7.74 25.93 -6.89
C ASP A 136 7.00 25.05 -7.91
N ALA A 137 7.69 24.10 -8.55
CA ALA A 137 7.06 23.12 -9.43
C ALA A 137 6.26 22.05 -8.66
N PHE A 138 6.50 21.89 -7.35
CA PHE A 138 5.80 20.92 -6.52
C PHE A 138 4.47 21.48 -5.99
N PRO A 139 3.39 20.68 -5.99
CA PRO A 139 2.15 21.09 -5.34
C PRO A 139 2.38 21.38 -3.84
N ARG A 140 1.79 22.46 -3.34
CA ARG A 140 1.90 22.86 -1.93
C ARG A 140 0.82 22.27 -1.04
N SER A 141 -0.18 21.59 -1.61
CA SER A 141 -1.25 20.97 -0.85
C SER A 141 -1.66 19.60 -1.39
N PHE A 142 -2.16 18.75 -0.49
CA PHE A 142 -2.40 17.35 -0.80
C PHE A 142 -3.57 16.76 -0.03
N ILE A 143 -4.35 15.89 -0.68
CA ILE A 143 -5.46 15.18 -0.03
C ILE A 143 -5.13 13.68 0.08
N LEU A 144 -5.11 13.16 1.30
CA LEU A 144 -5.03 11.75 1.65
C LEU A 144 -6.41 11.11 1.53
N ARG A 145 -6.51 10.01 0.75
CA ARG A 145 -7.70 9.16 0.75
C ARG A 145 -7.59 8.09 1.85
N GLY A 146 -8.66 7.92 2.62
CA GLY A 146 -8.77 6.92 3.69
C GLY A 146 -8.68 7.50 5.10
N GLN A 147 -9.03 6.68 6.10
CA GLN A 147 -9.02 7.05 7.52
C GLN A 147 -7.65 6.87 8.20
N ARG A 148 -6.54 6.77 7.44
CA ARG A 148 -5.23 6.47 8.02
C ARG A 148 -4.77 7.59 8.97
N VAL A 149 -4.27 7.16 10.13
CA VAL A 149 -3.70 7.99 11.20
C VAL A 149 -2.52 8.81 10.65
N PRO A 150 -2.30 10.06 11.11
CA PRO A 150 -1.10 10.82 10.78
C PRO A 150 0.15 10.01 11.15
N ARG A 151 1.14 9.99 10.27
CA ARG A 151 2.44 9.32 10.50
C ARG A 151 3.56 10.30 10.27
N ASP A 152 4.71 10.00 10.84
CA ASP A 152 5.88 10.85 10.69
C ASP A 152 6.43 10.76 9.26
N ILE A 153 6.20 9.64 8.56
CA ILE A 153 6.51 9.46 7.14
C ILE A 153 5.31 8.92 6.39
N LEU A 154 5.04 9.52 5.23
CA LEU A 154 3.99 9.13 4.32
C LEU A 154 4.58 8.98 2.93
N HIS A 155 4.27 7.87 2.26
CA HIS A 155 4.82 7.56 0.94
C HIS A 155 3.71 7.42 -0.10
N GLY A 156 3.90 8.08 -1.24
CA GLY A 156 3.04 7.94 -2.40
C GLY A 156 3.79 8.30 -3.68
N ASN A 157 3.33 9.34 -4.35
CA ASN A 157 4.02 9.90 -5.52
C ASN A 157 5.28 10.67 -5.13
N PHE A 158 5.25 11.28 -3.94
CA PHE A 158 6.40 11.90 -3.27
C PHE A 158 6.61 11.24 -1.90
N LEU A 159 7.76 11.50 -1.29
CA LEU A 159 7.99 11.23 0.12
C LEU A 159 7.59 12.45 0.92
N PHE A 160 6.71 12.26 1.89
CA PHE A 160 6.34 13.30 2.84
C PHE A 160 6.88 12.95 4.22
N VAL A 161 7.43 13.94 4.89
CA VAL A 161 7.94 13.83 6.25
C VAL A 161 7.25 14.86 7.14
N SER A 162 6.98 14.51 8.40
CA SER A 162 6.44 15.46 9.39
C SER A 162 7.49 16.52 9.74
N ARG A 163 7.03 17.62 10.36
CA ARG A 163 7.93 18.65 10.91
C ARG A 163 9.04 18.07 11.80
N ASP A 164 8.70 17.17 12.73
CA ASP A 164 9.70 16.56 13.62
C ASP A 164 10.86 15.89 12.85
N ILE A 165 10.58 15.25 11.72
CA ILE A 165 11.62 14.65 10.87
C ILE A 165 12.32 15.71 10.02
N ALA A 166 11.58 16.68 9.48
CA ALA A 166 12.14 17.77 8.68
C ALA A 166 13.14 18.60 9.49
N ASP A 167 12.83 18.89 10.75
CA ASP A 167 13.71 19.65 11.66
C ASP A 167 15.01 18.88 11.91
N ILE A 168 14.95 17.54 12.08
CA ILE A 168 16.16 16.70 12.16
C ILE A 168 16.94 16.75 10.84
N LEU A 169 16.26 16.53 9.71
CA LEU A 169 16.91 16.48 8.39
C LEU A 169 17.55 17.81 7.99
N ALA A 170 17.07 18.94 8.50
CA ALA A 170 17.62 20.26 8.22
C ALA A 170 19.04 20.46 8.76
N ASP A 171 19.46 19.66 9.74
CA ASP A 171 20.80 19.71 10.34
C ASP A 171 21.83 18.83 9.60
N PHE A 172 21.43 18.12 8.53
CA PHE A 172 22.27 17.15 7.82
C PHE A 172 22.48 17.54 6.35
N ASP A 173 23.51 16.97 5.72
CA ASP A 173 23.75 17.17 4.29
C ASP A 173 22.80 16.32 3.44
N LEU A 174 21.71 16.92 2.96
CA LEU A 174 20.77 16.24 2.07
C LEU A 174 21.25 16.21 0.60
N GLY A 175 22.46 16.70 0.32
CA GLY A 175 22.99 16.87 -1.02
C GLY A 175 22.14 17.85 -1.82
N ARG A 176 21.63 17.39 -2.97
CA ARG A 176 20.70 18.17 -3.81
C ARG A 176 19.23 18.02 -3.38
N SER A 177 18.94 17.10 -2.47
CA SER A 177 17.57 16.90 -1.99
C SER A 177 17.11 18.10 -1.16
N GLN A 178 15.82 18.40 -1.21
CA GLN A 178 15.22 19.59 -0.60
C GLN A 178 14.05 19.20 0.30
N LEU A 179 13.83 19.99 1.35
CA LEU A 179 12.64 19.96 2.20
C LEU A 179 11.69 21.08 1.76
N ILE A 180 10.60 20.72 1.07
CA ILE A 180 9.64 21.68 0.54
C ILE A 180 8.41 21.73 1.46
N PRO A 181 8.16 22.85 2.17
CA PRO A 181 7.01 22.96 3.06
C PRO A 181 5.69 22.92 2.28
N LEU A 182 4.70 22.24 2.86
CA LEU A 182 3.33 22.19 2.37
C LEU A 182 2.45 23.19 3.13
N ASP A 183 1.53 23.84 2.42
CA ASP A 183 0.49 24.70 2.99
C ASP A 183 -0.55 23.88 3.77
N GLY A 184 -0.76 22.62 3.35
CA GLY A 184 -1.64 21.70 4.06
C GLY A 184 -1.69 20.31 3.47
N MET A 185 -1.75 19.31 4.36
CA MET A 185 -2.19 17.97 4.03
C MET A 185 -3.56 17.73 4.63
N TYR A 186 -4.49 17.24 3.81
CA TYR A 186 -5.90 17.09 4.14
C TYR A 186 -6.28 15.61 4.10
N ARG A 187 -7.31 15.21 4.84
CA ARG A 187 -7.89 13.87 4.80
C ARG A 187 -9.29 13.93 4.18
N GLY A 188 -9.64 12.89 3.43
CA GLY A 188 -11.02 12.61 3.04
C GLY A 188 -11.55 13.56 1.98
N ARG A 189 -12.87 13.46 1.72
CA ARG A 189 -13.57 14.35 0.77
C ARG A 189 -13.95 15.69 1.40
N ASP A 190 -14.10 15.69 2.72
CA ASP A 190 -14.36 16.85 3.57
C ASP A 190 -13.15 17.79 3.69
N ARG A 191 -11.97 17.37 3.19
CA ARG A 191 -10.73 18.15 3.21
C ARG A 191 -10.39 18.61 4.63
N THR A 192 -10.57 17.74 5.62
CA THR A 192 -10.17 18.04 6.99
C THR A 192 -8.64 18.13 7.05
N LYS A 193 -8.09 19.30 7.41
CA LYS A 193 -6.64 19.50 7.52
C LYS A 193 -6.08 18.58 8.60
N LEU A 194 -4.95 17.93 8.33
CA LEU A 194 -4.21 17.22 9.36
C LEU A 194 -3.56 18.22 10.32
N ASP A 195 -3.51 17.87 11.60
CA ASP A 195 -2.92 18.73 12.64
C ASP A 195 -1.38 18.86 12.54
N LYS A 196 -0.74 18.00 11.74
CA LYS A 196 0.71 18.01 11.53
C LYS A 196 1.08 18.79 10.27
N ASP A 197 2.14 19.57 10.38
CA ASP A 197 2.87 20.11 9.23
C ASP A 197 3.66 19.01 8.54
N TYR A 198 3.70 19.06 7.21
CA TYR A 198 4.44 18.13 6.39
C TYR A 198 5.28 18.85 5.34
N PHE A 199 6.34 18.17 4.93
CA PHE A 199 7.27 18.61 3.90
C PHE A 199 7.36 17.51 2.84
N ILE A 200 7.53 17.90 1.58
CA ILE A 200 8.06 16.96 0.57
C ILE A 200 9.56 16.86 0.77
N LEU A 201 10.06 15.63 0.85
CA LEU A 201 11.49 15.34 0.70
C LEU A 201 11.74 14.88 -0.73
N THR A 202 12.48 15.67 -1.51
CA THR A 202 12.84 15.34 -2.90
C THR A 202 13.94 14.27 -2.93
N PHE A 203 14.10 13.58 -4.07
CA PHE A 203 15.12 12.53 -4.23
C PHE A 203 16.30 12.97 -5.11
N ALA A 204 16.67 14.25 -5.10
CA ALA A 204 17.68 14.78 -6.01
C ALA A 204 19.12 14.36 -5.69
N SER A 205 19.37 13.85 -4.48
CA SER A 205 20.63 13.18 -4.12
C SER A 205 20.57 11.71 -4.48
N SER A 206 21.44 11.28 -5.40
CA SER A 206 21.50 9.92 -5.93
C SER A 206 22.93 9.42 -5.98
N LYS A 207 23.18 8.19 -5.52
CA LYS A 207 24.48 7.53 -5.59
C LYS A 207 24.28 6.11 -6.12
N THR A 208 25.14 5.66 -7.04
CA THR A 208 25.13 4.28 -7.54
C THR A 208 26.17 3.48 -6.76
N VAL A 209 25.78 2.99 -5.59
CA VAL A 209 26.68 2.39 -4.60
C VAL A 209 26.20 1.03 -4.09
N PHE A 210 24.98 0.62 -4.41
CA PHE A 210 24.47 -0.70 -4.05
C PHE A 210 25.30 -1.80 -4.71
N SER A 211 25.73 -2.79 -3.94
CA SER A 211 26.52 -3.93 -4.41
C SER A 211 25.67 -5.20 -4.36
N PRO A 212 25.13 -5.66 -5.50
CA PRO A 212 24.45 -6.94 -5.60
C PRO A 212 25.33 -8.12 -5.24
N GLU A 213 26.58 -8.11 -5.68
CA GLU A 213 27.58 -9.18 -5.49
C GLU A 213 27.99 -9.29 -4.02
N GLY A 214 28.10 -8.15 -3.34
CA GLY A 214 28.36 -8.09 -1.92
C GLY A 214 27.15 -8.44 -1.06
N SER A 215 25.93 -8.42 -1.61
CA SER A 215 24.67 -8.64 -0.87
C SER A 215 24.34 -10.13 -0.73
N ASN A 216 23.45 -10.47 0.22
CA ASN A 216 22.92 -11.82 0.33
C ASN A 216 22.02 -12.11 -0.90
N PRO A 217 22.32 -13.13 -1.71
CA PRO A 217 21.56 -13.41 -2.93
C PRO A 217 20.10 -13.80 -2.68
N ALA A 218 19.74 -14.25 -1.47
CA ALA A 218 18.35 -14.49 -1.09
C ALA A 218 17.60 -13.21 -0.69
N ALA A 219 18.32 -12.16 -0.28
CA ALA A 219 17.76 -10.88 0.14
C ALA A 219 17.45 -9.94 -1.04
N ILE A 220 17.92 -10.29 -2.23
CA ILE A 220 17.82 -9.47 -3.41
C ILE A 220 17.28 -10.30 -4.59
N ARG A 221 16.65 -9.64 -5.55
CA ARG A 221 16.25 -10.27 -6.81
C ARG A 221 16.33 -9.26 -7.94
N GLN A 222 17.03 -9.59 -9.01
CA GLN A 222 16.94 -8.81 -10.23
C GLN A 222 15.50 -8.87 -10.74
N SER A 223 14.85 -7.70 -10.87
CA SER A 223 13.41 -7.67 -11.11
C SER A 223 13.05 -8.14 -12.52
N VAL A 224 13.86 -7.76 -13.51
CA VAL A 224 13.70 -8.07 -14.94
C VAL A 224 15.10 -8.19 -15.56
N PRO A 225 15.39 -9.16 -16.46
CA PRO A 225 16.73 -9.35 -17.03
C PRO A 225 17.34 -8.08 -17.66
N ASP A 226 16.52 -7.22 -18.24
CA ASP A 226 16.96 -6.03 -18.99
C ASP A 226 16.86 -4.72 -18.21
N ILE A 227 16.41 -4.78 -16.95
CA ILE A 227 16.34 -3.59 -16.08
C ILE A 227 17.39 -3.76 -14.99
N PRO A 228 18.32 -2.81 -14.83
CA PRO A 228 19.37 -2.87 -13.81
C PRO A 228 18.83 -2.53 -12.41
N TRP A 229 17.63 -3.02 -12.06
CA TRP A 229 16.98 -2.79 -10.78
C TRP A 229 16.92 -4.05 -9.93
N TRP A 230 17.41 -3.93 -8.71
CA TRP A 230 17.47 -4.99 -7.71
C TRP A 230 16.36 -4.81 -6.68
N LYS A 231 15.39 -5.72 -6.65
CA LYS A 231 14.39 -5.75 -5.59
C LYS A 231 15.02 -6.20 -4.27
N LEU A 232 14.93 -5.39 -3.23
CA LEU A 232 15.40 -5.71 -1.88
C LEU A 232 14.23 -6.20 -0.99
N PHE A 233 14.41 -7.32 -0.30
CA PHE A 233 13.43 -7.88 0.65
C PHE A 233 13.73 -7.44 2.10
N ILE A 234 13.74 -6.12 2.35
CA ILE A 234 14.24 -5.52 3.61
C ILE A 234 13.59 -6.12 4.87
N ALA A 235 12.28 -6.34 4.86
CA ALA A 235 11.56 -6.84 6.03
C ALA A 235 11.95 -8.28 6.43
N ASP A 236 12.39 -9.10 5.46
CA ASP A 236 12.60 -10.53 5.64
C ASP A 236 14.02 -10.88 6.08
N PHE A 237 14.94 -9.91 6.07
CA PHE A 237 16.37 -10.15 6.25
C PHE A 237 16.98 -9.31 7.39
N PRO A 238 17.99 -9.83 8.10
CA PRO A 238 18.67 -9.12 9.18
C PRO A 238 19.66 -8.07 8.65
N ASP A 239 20.22 -7.29 9.58
CA ASP A 239 21.35 -6.39 9.30
C ASP A 239 22.51 -7.14 8.63
N GLY A 240 23.21 -6.42 7.76
CA GLY A 240 24.34 -6.92 6.97
C GLY A 240 23.96 -7.79 5.76
N SER A 241 22.66 -8.01 5.52
CA SER A 241 22.18 -8.75 4.35
C SER A 241 22.28 -7.97 3.05
N PHE A 242 22.37 -6.65 3.13
CA PHE A 242 22.56 -5.75 1.99
C PHE A 242 23.98 -5.17 2.04
N ALA A 243 24.58 -4.93 0.88
CA ALA A 243 25.90 -4.34 0.77
C ALA A 243 25.89 -3.09 -0.12
N VAL A 244 26.76 -2.15 0.22
CA VAL A 244 27.06 -0.95 -0.57
C VAL A 244 28.59 -0.81 -0.70
N THR A 245 29.06 -0.11 -1.71
CA THR A 245 30.47 0.23 -1.89
C THR A 245 30.92 1.31 -0.90
N GLU A 246 32.23 1.51 -0.75
CA GLU A 246 32.80 2.49 0.17
C GLU A 246 32.48 3.95 -0.22
N ASP A 247 32.21 4.21 -1.50
CA ASP A 247 31.73 5.50 -2.02
C ASP A 247 30.42 5.95 -1.35
N ALA A 248 29.67 5.02 -0.76
CA ALA A 248 28.46 5.33 0.01
C ALA A 248 28.74 6.17 1.27
N LEU A 249 29.97 6.12 1.80
CA LEU A 249 30.39 6.82 3.01
C LEU A 249 30.71 8.30 2.78
N GLU A 250 30.83 8.74 1.52
CA GLU A 250 31.20 10.11 1.17
C GLU A 250 30.00 10.94 0.70
N GLY A 251 29.99 12.24 1.02
CA GLY A 251 28.98 13.20 0.58
C GLY A 251 27.67 13.12 1.38
N ALA A 252 26.55 13.25 0.68
CA ALA A 252 25.23 13.42 1.30
C ALA A 252 24.85 12.30 2.29
N ASP A 253 24.19 12.69 3.37
CA ASP A 253 23.66 11.87 4.45
C ASP A 253 22.36 11.18 4.11
N PHE A 254 21.68 11.62 3.06
CA PHE A 254 20.45 11.04 2.57
C PHE A 254 20.47 10.97 1.05
N TRP A 255 20.20 9.79 0.49
CA TRP A 255 20.18 9.58 -0.96
C TRP A 255 19.33 8.37 -1.37
N SER A 256 19.04 8.29 -2.66
CA SER A 256 18.52 7.08 -3.32
C SER A 256 19.59 6.42 -4.18
N ASP A 257 19.42 5.14 -4.49
CA ASP A 257 20.25 4.45 -5.47
C ASP A 257 19.42 4.06 -6.71
N PRO A 258 19.82 4.49 -7.92
CA PRO A 258 19.04 4.26 -9.14
C PRO A 258 19.02 2.79 -9.59
N THR A 259 19.87 1.94 -9.02
CA THR A 259 19.87 0.49 -9.23
C THR A 259 18.94 -0.25 -8.29
N THR A 260 18.24 0.46 -7.40
CA THR A 260 17.23 -0.11 -6.50
C THR A 260 15.84 0.48 -6.77
N PRO A 261 14.75 -0.24 -6.43
CA PRO A 261 13.40 0.24 -6.64
C PRO A 261 13.16 1.60 -5.98
N VAL A 262 12.30 2.39 -6.63
CA VAL A 262 11.77 3.62 -6.05
C VAL A 262 11.24 3.37 -4.64
N GLY A 263 11.65 4.21 -3.70
CA GLY A 263 11.29 4.09 -2.30
C GLY A 263 12.28 3.28 -1.45
N MET A 264 13.40 2.82 -2.04
CA MET A 264 14.58 2.44 -1.29
C MET A 264 15.43 3.67 -1.04
N LEU A 265 15.69 3.95 0.22
CA LEU A 265 16.38 5.16 0.67
C LEU A 265 17.51 4.76 1.59
N TYR A 266 18.62 5.45 1.41
CA TYR A 266 19.87 5.23 2.12
C TYR A 266 20.22 6.45 2.97
N MET A 267 20.90 6.19 4.07
CA MET A 267 21.43 7.26 4.91
C MET A 267 22.70 6.87 5.66
N SER A 268 23.42 7.89 6.11
CA SER A 268 24.60 7.77 6.96
C SER A 268 24.25 7.32 8.38
N GLU A 269 25.27 6.82 9.09
CA GLU A 269 25.15 6.41 10.50
C GLU A 269 24.69 7.56 11.41
N HIS A 270 25.23 8.77 11.24
CA HIS A 270 24.90 9.89 12.12
C HIS A 270 23.48 10.40 11.89
N LEU A 271 22.98 10.43 10.64
CA LEU A 271 21.58 10.77 10.39
C LEU A 271 20.64 9.72 11.03
N LYS A 272 20.97 8.44 10.89
CA LYS A 272 20.23 7.39 11.60
C LYS A 272 20.26 7.64 13.11
N ALA A 273 21.43 7.88 13.69
CA ALA A 273 21.59 8.08 15.14
C ALA A 273 20.71 9.23 15.66
N ALA A 274 20.61 10.33 14.91
CA ALA A 274 19.71 11.44 15.26
C ALA A 274 18.22 11.05 15.21
N LEU A 275 17.80 10.29 14.20
CA LEU A 275 16.43 9.75 14.15
C LEU A 275 16.13 8.79 15.31
N ASP A 276 17.11 7.99 15.73
CA ASP A 276 16.98 7.09 16.88
C ASP A 276 16.91 7.83 18.20
N ALA A 277 17.68 8.91 18.37
CA ALA A 277 17.65 9.76 19.56
C ALA A 277 16.26 10.36 19.80
N GLN A 278 15.50 10.61 18.73
CA GLN A 278 14.12 11.08 18.78
C GLN A 278 13.07 9.94 18.82
N GLY A 279 13.51 8.68 18.87
CA GLY A 279 12.63 7.51 18.91
C GLY A 279 11.87 7.23 17.60
N ILE A 280 12.24 7.90 16.51
CA ILE A 280 11.63 7.75 15.18
C ILE A 280 12.22 6.54 14.47
N GLY A 281 13.54 6.37 14.56
CA GLY A 281 14.25 5.36 13.76
C GLY A 281 13.82 3.92 14.03
N LYS A 282 13.48 3.60 15.29
CA LYS A 282 12.96 2.28 15.70
C LYS A 282 11.69 1.85 14.95
N LYS A 283 10.88 2.80 14.49
CA LYS A 283 9.60 2.52 13.80
C LYS A 283 9.76 2.26 12.31
N MET A 284 10.90 2.64 11.73
CA MET A 284 11.09 2.67 10.27
C MET A 284 11.66 1.37 9.69
N GLY A 285 12.06 0.42 10.55
CA GLY A 285 12.55 -0.88 10.10
C GLY A 285 13.87 -0.79 9.31
N PHE A 286 14.72 0.18 9.64
CA PHE A 286 16.05 0.33 9.05
C PHE A 286 16.85 -0.97 9.11
N LYS A 287 17.64 -1.23 8.07
CA LYS A 287 18.62 -2.31 8.03
C LYS A 287 20.00 -1.74 7.79
N ARG A 288 20.97 -2.15 8.60
CA ARG A 288 22.37 -1.77 8.40
C ARG A 288 22.92 -2.51 7.19
N CYS A 289 23.53 -1.79 6.26
CA CYS A 289 24.28 -2.35 5.14
C CYS A 289 25.72 -2.69 5.55
N ARG A 290 26.31 -3.70 4.93
CA ARG A 290 27.77 -3.89 4.92
C ARG A 290 28.38 -2.94 3.91
N VAL A 291 29.55 -2.39 4.25
CA VAL A 291 30.36 -1.61 3.31
C VAL A 291 31.45 -2.53 2.77
N VAL A 292 31.48 -2.71 1.45
CA VAL A 292 32.49 -3.47 0.72
C VAL A 292 33.40 -2.50 -0.05
N ARG A 293 34.63 -2.91 -0.33
CA ARG A 293 35.53 -2.11 -1.19
C ARG A 293 34.97 -2.01 -2.60
N SER A 294 35.19 -0.88 -3.25
CA SER A 294 34.99 -0.75 -4.69
C SER A 294 36.08 -1.57 -5.39
N ASP A 295 35.70 -2.40 -6.37
CA ASP A 295 36.65 -3.15 -7.20
C ASP A 295 37.37 -2.24 -8.21
#